data_AF-A0A9D0TE63-F1
#
_entry.id   AF-A0A9D0TE63-F1
#
_cell.length_a   1.000
_cell.length_b   1.000
_cell.length_c   1.000
_cell.angle_alpha   90.00
_cell.angle_beta   90.00
_cell.angle_gamma   90.00
#
_symmetry.space_group_name_H-M   'P 1'
#
loop_
_entity.id
_entity.type
_entity.pdbx_description
1 polymer ?
#
loop_
_entity_poly.entity_id
_entity_poly.type
_entity_poly.pdbx_seq_one_letter_code
_entity_poly.pdbx_strand_id
1 'polypeptide(L)'
;MTMRSKYPLAGLWLLVCASLPAFADHPTGLDDLLRQVQAASQREAAVRREREQQFLSGKNNRKAALEDMRRRVEQQRNRGQALKQQFDDNEATLQHLQEDLAARTGNLGELFGTVRQAANDLHALLQDSLVSAQFPGRAEWFDV
;
A
#
# COMPACT_ATOMS: atom_id res chain seq x y z
N MET A 1 -19.36 28.98 -19.95
CA MET A 1 -19.51 27.81 -20.86
C MET A 1 -20.74 27.03 -20.43
N THR A 2 -21.97 27.44 -20.77
CA THR A 2 -22.73 27.14 -22.00
C THR A 2 -22.89 25.65 -22.35
N MET A 3 -23.99 25.06 -21.85
CA MET A 3 -25.07 24.38 -22.60
C MET A 3 -24.84 23.09 -23.44
N ARG A 4 -25.88 22.23 -23.33
CA ARG A 4 -26.61 21.46 -24.39
C ARG A 4 -26.22 20.00 -24.72
N SER A 5 -27.16 19.11 -24.34
CA SER A 5 -27.99 18.26 -25.21
C SER A 5 -27.33 17.37 -26.26
N LYS A 6 -27.54 16.05 -26.13
CA LYS A 6 -27.51 15.09 -27.25
C LYS A 6 -28.61 14.02 -27.09
N TYR A 7 -29.85 14.41 -27.37
CA TYR A 7 -30.88 13.47 -27.82
C TYR A 7 -31.29 13.90 -29.23
N PRO A 8 -30.99 13.13 -30.28
CA PRO A 8 -31.57 13.38 -31.59
C PRO A 8 -32.98 12.77 -31.65
N LEU A 9 -33.96 13.66 -31.80
CA LEU A 9 -35.30 13.40 -32.32
C LEU A 9 -35.21 12.87 -33.77
N ALA A 10 -35.89 11.74 -34.02
CA ALA A 10 -36.64 11.46 -35.23
C ALA A 10 -37.95 10.81 -34.72
N GLY A 11 -39.12 11.47 -34.72
CA GLY A 11 -39.90 11.90 -35.88
C GLY A 11 -40.44 10.63 -36.59
N LEU A 12 -41.72 10.36 -36.80
CA LEU A 12 -42.98 11.09 -36.70
C LEU A 12 -44.08 10.06 -37.07
N TRP A 13 -45.21 10.05 -36.36
CA TRP A 13 -46.58 9.65 -36.77
C TRP A 13 -46.86 8.42 -37.67
N LEU A 14 -47.70 7.52 -37.17
CA LEU A 14 -48.94 7.16 -37.87
C LEU A 14 -50.00 6.64 -36.90
N LEU A 15 -51.07 7.41 -36.75
CA LEU A 15 -52.31 7.03 -36.08
C LEU A 15 -53.19 6.33 -37.12
N VAL A 16 -53.41 5.02 -36.96
CA VAL A 16 -54.43 4.26 -37.70
C VAL A 16 -55.43 3.73 -36.68
N CYS A 17 -56.52 4.47 -36.49
CA CYS A 17 -57.78 3.93 -36.02
C CYS A 17 -58.49 3.29 -37.22
N ALA A 18 -58.66 1.97 -37.21
CA ALA A 18 -59.60 1.29 -38.11
C ALA A 18 -60.28 0.12 -37.38
N SER A 19 -61.57 0.31 -37.12
CA SER A 19 -62.65 -0.68 -37.00
C SER A 19 -62.46 -1.90 -36.07
N LEU A 20 -63.17 -1.85 -34.94
CA LEU A 20 -63.62 -3.02 -34.19
C LEU A 20 -64.64 -3.83 -35.02
N PRO A 21 -64.49 -5.15 -35.14
CA PRO A 21 -65.63 -6.06 -35.02
C PRO A 21 -65.77 -6.43 -33.54
N ALA A 22 -66.88 -5.97 -32.94
CA ALA A 22 -67.37 -6.54 -31.69
C ALA A 22 -67.94 -7.93 -31.99
N PHE A 23 -67.11 -8.97 -31.82
CA PHE A 23 -67.59 -10.32 -31.57
C PHE A 23 -67.23 -10.68 -30.13
N ALA A 24 -68.16 -10.35 -29.23
CA ALA A 24 -68.21 -10.97 -27.92
C ALA A 24 -68.86 -12.35 -28.10
N ASP A 25 -68.05 -13.34 -28.45
CA ASP A 25 -68.43 -14.75 -28.45
C ASP A 25 -67.86 -15.37 -27.17
N HIS A 26 -68.69 -15.51 -26.13
CA HIS A 26 -68.33 -16.21 -24.90
C HIS A 26 -69.06 -17.55 -24.83
N PRO A 27 -68.43 -18.62 -25.33
CA PRO A 27 -68.61 -19.93 -24.72
C PRO A 27 -67.28 -20.72 -24.64
N THR A 28 -66.31 -20.23 -23.86
CA THR A 28 -65.16 -20.94 -23.21
C THR A 28 -64.43 -19.99 -22.22
N GLY A 29 -65.19 -19.10 -21.58
CA GLY A 29 -64.68 -18.04 -20.71
C GLY A 29 -64.50 -18.48 -19.27
N LEU A 30 -63.60 -17.82 -18.56
CA LEU A 30 -63.25 -18.03 -17.14
C LEU A 30 -62.41 -19.27 -16.80
N ASP A 31 -62.83 -20.47 -17.16
CA ASP A 31 -62.08 -21.70 -16.79
C ASP A 31 -60.72 -21.77 -17.49
N ASP A 32 -60.66 -21.37 -18.76
CA ASP A 32 -59.40 -21.33 -19.51
C ASP A 32 -58.47 -20.22 -18.99
N LEU A 33 -59.03 -19.06 -18.62
CA LEU A 33 -58.27 -17.98 -17.98
C LEU A 33 -57.71 -18.43 -16.62
N LEU A 34 -58.49 -19.16 -15.82
CA LEU A 34 -58.04 -19.69 -14.53
C LEU A 34 -56.87 -20.65 -14.71
N ARG A 35 -56.93 -21.55 -15.70
CA ARG A 35 -55.82 -22.46 -16.03
C ARG A 35 -54.58 -21.70 -16.47
N GLN A 36 -54.74 -20.67 -17.32
CA GLN A 36 -53.63 -19.83 -17.77
C GLN A 36 -52.98 -19.08 -16.61
N VAL A 37 -53.76 -18.50 -15.69
CA VAL A 37 -53.27 -17.81 -14.49
C VAL A 37 -52.55 -18.78 -13.54
N GLN A 38 -53.09 -19.98 -13.32
CA GLN A 38 -52.44 -21.00 -12.50
C GLN A 38 -51.10 -21.43 -13.11
N ALA A 39 -51.06 -21.70 -14.42
CA ALA A 39 -49.83 -22.06 -15.12
C ALA A 39 -48.80 -20.92 -15.14
N ALA A 40 -49.24 -19.65 -15.25
CA ALA A 40 -48.37 -18.49 -15.12
C ALA A 40 -47.81 -18.36 -13.69
N SER A 41 -48.65 -18.45 -12.67
CA SER A 41 -48.25 -18.36 -11.27
C SER A 41 -47.22 -19.43 -10.87
N GLN A 42 -47.41 -20.68 -11.32
CA GLN A 42 -46.43 -21.76 -11.10
C GLN A 42 -45.08 -21.47 -11.77
N ARG A 43 -45.09 -21.01 -13.03
CA ARG A 43 -43.87 -20.61 -13.75
C ARG A 43 -43.16 -19.46 -13.06
N GLU A 44 -43.90 -18.44 -12.64
CA GLU A 44 -43.32 -17.33 -11.87
C GLU A 44 -42.77 -17.76 -10.52
N ALA A 45 -43.44 -18.69 -9.81
CA ALA A 45 -42.96 -19.19 -8.53
C ALA A 45 -41.60 -19.91 -8.69
N ALA A 46 -41.42 -20.69 -9.76
CA ALA A 46 -40.15 -21.32 -10.09
C ALA A 46 -39.05 -20.25 -10.36
N VAL A 47 -39.34 -19.26 -11.21
CA VAL A 47 -38.41 -18.16 -11.51
C VAL A 47 -38.07 -17.34 -10.26
N ARG A 48 -39.05 -17.06 -9.39
CA ARG A 48 -38.82 -16.35 -8.11
C ARG A 48 -37.86 -17.13 -7.21
N ARG A 49 -38.08 -18.44 -7.05
CA ARG A 49 -37.19 -19.31 -6.26
C ARG A 49 -35.76 -19.32 -6.81
N GLU A 50 -35.61 -19.39 -8.13
CA GLU A 50 -34.29 -19.32 -8.77
C GLU A 50 -33.59 -17.99 -8.49
N ARG A 51 -34.30 -16.86 -8.69
CA ARG A 51 -33.75 -15.52 -8.41
C ARG A 51 -33.41 -15.33 -6.94
N GLU A 52 -34.22 -15.85 -6.03
CA GLU A 52 -33.95 -15.81 -4.59
C GLU A 52 -32.68 -16.60 -4.25
N GLN A 53 -32.51 -17.81 -4.80
CA GLN A 53 -31.29 -18.59 -4.62
C GLN A 53 -30.06 -17.88 -5.18
N GLN A 54 -30.16 -17.30 -6.39
CA GLN A 54 -29.09 -16.49 -6.99
C GLN A 54 -28.75 -15.28 -6.12
N PHE A 55 -29.76 -14.60 -5.57
CA PHE A 55 -29.56 -13.45 -4.68
C PHE A 55 -28.85 -13.85 -3.38
N LEU A 56 -29.29 -14.93 -2.73
CA LEU A 56 -28.68 -15.43 -1.50
C LEU A 56 -27.23 -15.89 -1.74
N SER A 57 -26.98 -16.63 -2.82
CA SER A 57 -25.62 -17.02 -3.24
C SER A 57 -24.74 -15.79 -3.49
N GLY A 58 -25.24 -14.81 -4.25
CA GLY A 58 -24.52 -13.56 -4.50
C GLY A 58 -24.24 -12.76 -3.23
N LYS A 59 -25.17 -12.72 -2.27
CA LYS A 59 -24.96 -12.07 -0.96
C LYS A 59 -23.85 -12.77 -0.17
N ASN A 60 -23.86 -14.10 -0.12
CA ASN A 60 -22.85 -14.88 0.61
C ASN A 60 -21.46 -14.71 -0.02
N ASN A 61 -21.36 -14.74 -1.35
CA ASN A 61 -20.10 -14.53 -2.06
C ASN A 61 -19.51 -13.15 -1.79
N ARG A 62 -20.34 -12.10 -1.83
CA ARG A 62 -19.91 -10.72 -1.51
C ARG A 62 -19.45 -10.60 -0.05
N LYS A 63 -20.17 -11.22 0.89
CA LYS A 63 -19.78 -11.22 2.31
C LYS A 63 -18.43 -11.91 2.50
N ALA A 64 -18.24 -13.09 1.92
CA ALA A 64 -16.98 -13.82 2.01
C ALA A 64 -15.81 -13.05 1.40
N ALA A 65 -16.01 -12.42 0.23
CA ALA A 65 -15.00 -11.58 -0.41
C ALA A 65 -14.63 -10.36 0.46
N LEU A 66 -15.63 -9.70 1.07
CA LEU A 66 -15.40 -8.56 1.95
C LEU A 66 -14.63 -8.96 3.22
N GLU A 67 -14.97 -10.09 3.83
CA GLU A 67 -14.25 -10.62 4.98
C GLU A 67 -12.80 -10.97 4.62
N ASP A 68 -12.57 -11.56 3.45
CA ASP A 68 -11.22 -11.85 2.97
C ASP A 68 -10.40 -10.58 2.75
N MET A 69 -10.97 -9.57 2.09
CA MET A 69 -10.31 -8.28 1.89
C MET A 69 -9.98 -7.61 3.23
N ARG A 70 -10.90 -7.64 4.21
CA ARG A 70 -10.66 -7.09 5.54
C ARG A 70 -9.49 -7.78 6.24
N ARG A 71 -9.45 -9.12 6.22
CA ARG A 71 -8.33 -9.89 6.77
C ARG A 71 -7.00 -9.52 6.11
N ARG A 72 -6.97 -9.37 4.79
CA ARG A 72 -5.77 -8.96 4.06
C ARG A 72 -5.31 -7.56 4.47
N VAL A 73 -6.23 -6.60 4.56
CA VAL A 73 -5.91 -5.23 4.99
C VAL A 73 -5.34 -5.23 6.41
N GLU A 74 -5.95 -5.96 7.34
CA GLU A 74 -5.46 -6.08 8.71
C GLU A 74 -4.07 -6.73 8.77
N GLN A 75 -3.85 -7.82 8.03
CA GLN A 75 -2.55 -8.47 7.95
C GLN A 75 -1.46 -7.52 7.41
N GLN A 76 -1.75 -6.78 6.34
CA GLN A 76 -0.80 -5.80 5.78
C GLN A 76 -0.55 -4.64 6.73
N ARG A 77 -1.58 -4.18 7.45
CA ARG A 77 -1.43 -3.13 8.46
C ARG A 77 -0.53 -3.57 9.61
N ASN A 78 -0.74 -4.79 10.13
CA ASN A 78 0.10 -5.37 11.19
C ASN A 78 1.55 -5.54 10.72
N ARG A 79 1.75 -6.04 9.49
CA ARG A 79 3.08 -6.13 8.88
C ARG A 79 3.74 -4.76 8.74
N GLY A 80 2.98 -3.75 8.28
CA GLY A 80 3.47 -2.38 8.16
C GLY A 80 3.88 -1.79 9.51
N GLN A 81 3.10 -2.03 10.56
CA GLN A 81 3.43 -1.58 11.91
C GLN A 81 4.71 -2.26 12.44
N ALA A 82 4.86 -3.58 12.24
CA ALA A 82 6.07 -4.30 12.64
C ALA A 82 7.32 -3.80 11.89
N LEU A 83 7.20 -3.58 10.58
CA LEU A 83 8.30 -3.04 9.76
C LEU A 83 8.66 -1.61 10.18
N LYS A 84 7.66 -0.78 10.52
CA LYS A 84 7.90 0.56 11.02
C LYS A 84 8.65 0.52 12.35
N GLN A 85 8.25 -0.33 13.29
CA GLN A 85 8.96 -0.47 14.56
C GLN A 85 10.41 -0.89 14.34
N GLN A 86 10.64 -1.90 13.48
CA GLN A 86 12.01 -2.33 13.13
C GLN A 86 12.82 -1.21 12.49
N PHE A 87 12.21 -0.39 11.65
CA PHE A 87 12.88 0.77 11.04
C PHE A 87 13.27 1.80 12.10
N ASP A 88 12.33 2.17 12.98
CA ASP A 88 12.55 3.17 14.03
C ASP A 88 13.64 2.68 15.02
N ASP A 89 13.65 1.39 15.39
CA ASP A 89 14.68 0.77 16.25
C ASP A 89 16.07 0.76 15.57
N ASN A 90 16.11 0.44 14.26
CA ASN A 90 17.34 0.46 13.49
C ASN A 90 17.89 1.87 13.32
N GLU A 91 17.02 2.87 13.14
CA GLU A 91 17.42 4.28 13.04
C GLU A 91 18.08 4.75 14.33
N ALA A 92 17.48 4.45 15.50
CA ALA A 92 18.06 4.76 16.80
C ALA A 92 19.41 4.07 17.01
N THR A 93 19.52 2.80 16.63
CA THR A 93 20.78 2.04 16.71
C THR A 93 21.86 2.65 15.81
N LEU A 94 21.51 3.03 14.58
CA LEU A 94 22.43 3.66 13.64
C LEU A 94 22.92 5.01 14.15
N GLN A 95 22.05 5.83 14.73
CA GLN A 95 22.43 7.11 15.33
C GLN A 95 23.46 6.90 16.45
N HIS A 96 23.18 5.99 17.40
CA HIS A 96 24.12 5.67 18.48
C HIS A 96 25.47 5.18 17.95
N LEU A 97 25.47 4.29 16.95
CA LEU A 97 26.72 3.79 16.36
C LEU A 97 27.51 4.89 15.64
N GLN A 98 26.84 5.85 15.01
CA GLN A 98 27.50 6.99 14.36
C GLN A 98 28.13 7.93 15.39
N GLU A 99 27.44 8.20 16.50
CA GLU A 99 27.97 8.99 17.62
C GLU A 99 29.20 8.30 18.23
N ASP A 100 29.11 7.00 18.51
CA ASP A 100 30.22 6.18 19.01
C ASP A 100 31.42 6.21 18.06
N LEU A 101 31.16 6.06 16.76
CA LEU A 101 32.21 6.10 15.74
C LEU A 101 32.89 7.47 15.75
N ALA A 102 32.13 8.56 15.74
CA ALA A 102 32.67 9.92 15.76
C ALA A 102 33.52 10.17 17.02
N ALA A 103 33.03 9.77 18.20
CA ALA A 103 33.75 9.90 19.45
C ALA A 103 35.07 9.10 19.44
N ARG A 104 35.04 7.85 18.98
CA ARG A 104 36.24 7.00 18.88
C ARG A 104 37.24 7.56 17.88
N THR A 105 36.78 8.05 16.73
CA THR A 105 37.65 8.69 15.74
C THR A 105 38.29 9.98 16.27
N GLY A 106 37.52 10.81 16.99
CA GLY A 106 38.05 12.00 17.66
C GLY A 106 39.13 11.66 18.68
N ASN A 107 38.85 10.71 19.58
CA ASN A 107 39.82 10.22 20.56
C ASN A 107 41.10 9.67 19.90
N LEU A 108 40.96 8.87 18.83
CA LEU A 108 42.12 8.40 18.07
C LEU A 108 42.94 9.56 17.50
N GLY A 109 42.28 10.60 16.98
CA GLY A 109 42.96 11.81 16.49
C GLY A 109 43.75 12.54 17.58
N GLU A 110 43.18 12.68 18.78
CA GLU A 110 43.85 13.28 19.94
C GLU A 110 45.07 12.44 20.40
N LEU A 111 44.92 11.12 20.42
CA LEU A 111 46.01 10.20 20.75
C LEU A 111 47.14 10.29 19.71
N PHE A 112 46.83 10.29 18.42
CA PHE A 112 47.83 10.48 17.37
C PHE A 112 48.51 11.84 17.45
N GLY A 113 47.77 12.90 17.80
CA GLY A 113 48.32 14.23 18.05
C GLY A 113 49.31 14.23 19.22
N THR A 114 48.93 13.60 20.33
CA THR A 114 49.77 13.47 21.53
C THR A 114 51.05 12.68 21.26
N VAL A 115 50.95 11.58 20.52
CA VAL A 115 52.12 10.77 20.13
C VAL A 115 53.06 11.58 19.23
N ARG A 116 52.53 12.35 18.27
CA ARG A 116 53.33 13.23 17.41
C ARG A 116 54.02 14.33 18.24
N GLN A 117 53.31 14.95 19.17
CA GLN A 117 53.89 15.96 20.05
C GLN A 117 55.03 15.37 20.90
N ALA A 118 54.81 14.21 21.53
CA ALA A 118 55.85 13.53 22.31
C ALA A 118 57.08 13.16 21.46
N ALA A 119 56.88 12.76 20.19
CA ALA A 119 57.97 12.50 19.27
C ALA A 119 58.76 13.79 18.93
N ASN A 120 58.07 14.91 18.68
CA ASN A 120 58.72 16.20 18.44
C ASN A 120 59.48 16.72 19.67
N ASP A 121 58.90 16.59 20.86
CA ASP A 121 59.54 16.97 22.12
C ASP A 121 60.83 16.14 22.34
N LEU A 122 60.78 14.83 22.04
CA LEU A 122 61.95 13.96 22.10
C LEU A 122 63.02 14.35 21.07
N HIS A 123 62.61 14.68 19.84
CA HIS A 123 63.53 15.16 18.80
C HIS A 123 64.25 16.44 19.24
N ALA A 124 63.53 17.43 19.78
CA ALA A 124 64.11 18.68 20.29
C ALA A 124 65.11 18.41 21.43
N LEU A 125 64.75 17.56 22.40
CA LEU A 125 65.66 17.14 23.48
C LEU A 125 66.93 16.46 22.97
N LEU A 126 66.82 15.66 21.91
CA LEU A 126 67.98 15.01 21.29
C LEU A 126 68.87 16.02 20.56
N GLN A 127 68.31 17.05 19.90
CA GLN A 127 69.11 18.10 19.27
C GLN A 127 69.90 18.92 20.30
N ASP A 128 69.27 19.30 21.42
CA ASP A 128 69.89 20.16 22.44
C ASP A 128 70.84 19.43 23.40
N SER A 129 70.83 18.09 23.41
CA SER A 129 71.64 17.31 24.34
C SER A 129 73.13 17.38 24.02
N LEU A 130 73.96 17.73 25.01
CA LEU A 130 75.44 17.66 24.94
C LEU A 130 75.99 16.29 24.52
N VAL A 131 75.28 15.20 24.85
CA VAL A 131 75.68 13.84 24.46
C VAL A 131 75.65 13.67 22.92
N SER A 132 74.95 14.53 22.18
CA SER A 132 74.85 14.46 20.70
C SER A 132 76.18 14.78 20.02
N ALA A 133 77.09 15.50 20.71
CA ALA A 133 78.48 15.65 20.27
C ALA A 133 79.26 14.31 20.31
N GLN A 134 78.84 13.37 21.17
CA GLN A 134 79.42 12.04 21.31
C GLN A 134 78.78 11.01 20.36
N PHE A 135 77.52 11.21 19.98
CA PHE A 135 76.78 10.36 19.04
C PHE A 135 76.07 11.21 17.98
N PRO A 136 76.78 11.63 16.91
CA PRO A 136 76.22 12.44 15.84
C PRO A 136 75.09 11.72 15.08
N GLY A 137 74.12 12.46 14.52
CA GLY A 137 73.06 11.93 13.64
C GLY A 137 71.87 11.25 14.34
N ARG A 138 71.89 11.08 15.66
CA ARG A 138 70.82 10.37 16.40
C ARG A 138 69.45 11.08 16.45
N ALA A 139 69.40 12.36 16.09
CA ALA A 139 68.14 13.11 15.98
C ALA A 139 67.47 12.93 14.61
N GLU A 140 68.24 12.57 13.57
CA GLU A 140 67.79 12.43 12.18
C GLU A 140 66.72 11.32 12.01
N TRP A 141 66.64 10.37 12.93
CA TRP A 141 65.60 9.32 12.93
C TRP A 141 64.17 9.89 13.06
N PHE A 142 64.02 11.07 13.65
CA PHE A 142 62.73 11.72 13.87
C PHE A 142 62.42 12.82 12.82
N ASP A 143 63.32 13.08 11.87
CA ASP A 143 63.06 13.98 10.74
C ASP A 143 62.15 13.25 9.73
N VAL A 144 60.83 13.34 9.93
CA VAL A 144 59.79 12.77 9.06
C VAL A 144 58.93 13.87 8.45
#